data_AF-A0A2H6H223-F1
#
_entry.id   AF-A0A2H6H223-F1
#
_cell.length_a   1.000
_cell.length_b   1.000
_cell.length_c   1.000
_cell.angle_alpha   90.00
_cell.angle_beta   90.00
_cell.angle_gamma   90.00
#
_symmetry.space_group_name_H-M   'P 1'
#
loop_
_entity.id
_entity.type
_entity.pdbx_description
1 polymer ?
#
loop_
_entity_poly.entity_id
_entity_poly.type
_entity_poly.pdbx_seq_one_letter_code
_entity_poly.pdbx_strand_id
1 'polypeptide(L)'
;MAIKKSELYSSLWKSCDELRGGMDKILKIHFDKFMERGELPPEIREYGIGNGYKLFNDKAKLEIWRNNRKGIQYKDKTSGIILMGAVDNLLTRKSNISINMRTKTFKT
;
A
#
# COMPACT_ATOMS: atom_id res chain seq x y z
N MET A 1 13.20 34.89 19.09
CA MET A 1 12.20 33.87 19.42
C MET A 1 12.90 32.51 19.38
N ALA A 2 13.15 31.88 20.53
CA ALA A 2 13.89 30.62 20.59
C ALA A 2 12.93 29.47 20.34
N ILE A 3 12.98 28.89 19.14
CA ILE A 3 12.19 27.71 18.79
C ILE A 3 12.89 26.49 19.40
N LYS A 4 12.17 25.67 20.16
CA LYS A 4 12.74 24.43 20.71
C LYS A 4 13.03 23.47 19.56
N LYS A 5 14.22 22.85 19.54
CA LYS A 5 14.60 21.89 18.50
C LYS A 5 13.53 20.80 18.29
N SER A 6 12.87 20.34 19.36
CA SER A 6 11.78 19.36 19.29
C SER A 6 10.56 19.81 18.48
N GLU A 7 10.18 21.09 18.56
CA GLU A 7 9.07 21.65 17.79
C GLU A 7 9.42 21.75 16.31
N LEU A 8 10.67 22.14 16.01
CA LEU A 8 11.19 22.20 14.64
C LEU A 8 11.21 20.80 13.99
N TYR A 9 11.67 19.78 14.71
CA TYR A 9 11.67 18.40 14.20
C TYR A 9 10.24 17.84 14.04
N SER A 10 9.33 18.16 14.96
CA SER A 10 7.93 17.74 14.87
C SER A 10 7.22 18.36 13.65
N SER A 11 7.45 19.64 13.36
CA SER A 11 6.86 20.29 12.18
C SER A 11 7.44 19.76 10.87
N LEU A 12 8.75 19.54 10.80
CA LEU A 12 9.41 18.90 9.66
C LEU A 12 8.88 17.48 9.42
N TRP A 13 8.76 16.69 10.47
CA TRP A 13 8.24 15.33 10.36
C TRP A 13 6.79 15.30 9.86
N LYS A 14 5.93 16.20 10.36
CA LYS A 14 4.56 16.34 9.88
C LYS A 14 4.49 16.68 8.40
N SER A 15 5.29 17.64 7.95
CA SER A 15 5.37 18.02 6.52
C SER A 15 5.81 16.84 5.64
N CYS A 16 6.81 16.07 6.06
CA CYS A 16 7.24 14.86 5.36
C CYS A 16 6.14 13.78 5.31
N ASP A 17 5.39 13.59 6.39
CA ASP A 17 4.28 12.63 6.43
C ASP A 17 3.11 13.06 5.53
N GLU A 18 2.82 14.35 5.46
CA GLU A 18 1.81 14.91 4.56
C GLU A 18 2.20 14.74 3.08
N LEU A 19 3.45 15.04 2.73
CA LEU A 19 4.00 14.80 1.39
C LEU A 19 3.94 13.32 1.01
N ARG A 20 4.37 12.44 1.92
CA ARG A 20 4.32 10.98 1.72
C ARG A 20 2.87 10.51 1.52
N GLY A 21 1.94 11.03 2.32
CA GLY A 21 0.51 10.70 2.21
C GLY A 21 -0.13 11.23 0.93
N GLY A 22 0.24 12.44 0.49
CA GLY A 22 -0.22 13.04 -0.76
C GLY A 22 0.25 12.25 -1.98
N MET A 23 1.54 11.90 -2.02
CA MET A 23 2.12 11.12 -3.10
C MET A 23 1.50 9.71 -3.17
N ASP A 24 1.29 9.05 -2.02
CA ASP A 24 0.61 7.76 -1.94
C ASP A 24 -0.81 7.81 -2.53
N LYS A 25 -1.57 8.88 -2.25
CA LYS A 25 -2.91 9.09 -2.82
C LYS A 25 -2.87 9.26 -4.34
N ILE A 26 -1.95 10.06 -4.86
CA ILE A 26 -1.83 10.30 -6.31
C ILE A 26 -1.48 9.01 -7.03
N LEU A 27 -0.53 8.23 -6.50
CA LEU A 27 -0.18 6.93 -7.06
C LEU A 27 -1.39 5.99 -7.04
N LYS A 28 -2.13 5.90 -5.93
CA LYS A 28 -3.34 5.07 -5.85
C LYS A 28 -4.39 5.44 -6.89
N ILE A 29 -4.68 6.73 -7.08
CA ILE A 29 -5.62 7.20 -8.12
C ILE A 29 -5.13 6.86 -9.52
N HIS A 30 -3.83 7.04 -9.77
CA HIS A 30 -3.22 6.68 -11.04
C HIS A 30 -3.39 5.18 -11.30
N PHE A 31 -2.98 4.31 -10.37
CA PHE A 31 -3.16 2.86 -10.48
C PHE A 31 -4.63 2.44 -10.61
N ASP A 32 -5.55 3.06 -9.86
CA ASP A 32 -6.98 2.75 -9.92
C ASP A 32 -7.56 3.03 -11.33
N LYS A 33 -7.12 4.10 -12.00
CA LYS A 33 -7.52 4.39 -13.39
C LYS A 33 -7.06 3.31 -14.38
N PHE A 34 -5.86 2.76 -14.18
CA PHE A 34 -5.35 1.67 -15.02
C PHE A 34 -6.02 0.33 -14.68
N MET A 35 -6.33 0.10 -13.41
CA MET A 35 -7.13 -1.07 -12.98
C MET A 35 -8.52 -1.07 -13.62
N GLU A 36 -9.21 0.09 -13.64
CA GLU A 36 -10.54 0.22 -14.28
C GLU A 36 -10.50 -0.03 -15.79
N ARG A 37 -9.38 0.30 -16.45
CA ARG A 37 -9.15 0.01 -17.87
C ARG A 37 -8.70 -1.43 -18.12
N GLY A 38 -8.33 -2.18 -17.07
CA GLY A 38 -7.76 -3.53 -17.20
C GLY A 38 -6.35 -3.55 -17.81
N GLU A 39 -5.67 -2.41 -17.85
CA GLU A 39 -4.36 -2.22 -18.47
C GLU A 39 -3.28 -2.02 -17.40
N LEU A 40 -2.02 -2.36 -17.74
CA LEU A 40 -0.89 -2.05 -16.88
C LEU A 40 -0.43 -0.60 -17.11
N PRO A 41 -0.08 0.15 -16.06
CA PRO A 41 0.55 1.45 -16.20
C PRO A 41 1.82 1.34 -17.04
N PRO A 42 2.12 2.35 -17.88
CA PRO A 42 3.27 2.32 -18.77
C PRO A 42 4.59 2.10 -18.02
N GLU A 43 4.71 2.59 -16.79
CA GLU A 43 5.92 2.45 -15.94
C GLU A 43 6.21 0.98 -15.60
N ILE A 44 5.16 0.22 -15.28
CA ILE A 44 5.30 -1.23 -15.04
C ILE A 44 5.45 -1.95 -16.36
N ARG A 45 4.76 -1.54 -17.42
CA ARG A 45 4.85 -2.20 -18.73
C ARG A 45 6.26 -2.08 -19.34
N GLU A 46 6.91 -0.94 -19.15
CA GLU A 46 8.20 -0.59 -19.76
C GLU A 46 9.39 -1.14 -18.97
N TYR A 47 9.34 -1.08 -17.63
CA TYR A 47 10.43 -1.54 -16.76
C TYR A 47 10.16 -2.89 -16.06
N GLY A 48 8.90 -3.32 -16.01
CA GLY A 48 8.42 -4.49 -15.26
C GLY A 48 7.83 -5.58 -16.16
N ILE A 49 8.68 -6.47 -16.65
CA ILE A 49 8.34 -7.81 -17.15
C ILE A 49 7.14 -7.81 -18.12
N GLY A 50 7.40 -7.57 -19.41
CA GLY A 50 6.43 -7.58 -20.50
C GLY A 50 5.67 -8.89 -20.79
N ASN A 51 5.50 -9.80 -19.83
CA ASN A 51 4.96 -11.14 -20.05
C ASN A 51 3.82 -11.52 -19.07
N GLY A 52 2.62 -10.99 -19.32
CA GLY A 52 1.37 -11.60 -18.86
C GLY A 52 0.95 -11.30 -17.41
N TYR A 53 1.39 -10.17 -16.85
CA TYR A 53 0.83 -9.64 -15.61
C TYR A 53 -0.48 -8.92 -15.89
N LYS A 54 -1.49 -9.14 -15.06
CA LYS A 54 -2.75 -8.40 -15.06
C LYS A 54 -2.95 -7.80 -13.68
N LEU A 55 -3.46 -6.57 -13.65
CA LEU A 55 -3.95 -6.00 -12.40
C LEU A 55 -5.14 -6.79 -11.90
N PHE A 56 -5.19 -6.95 -10.59
CA PHE A 56 -6.33 -7.56 -9.92
C PHE A 56 -7.55 -6.64 -10.07
N ASN A 57 -8.65 -7.17 -10.61
CA ASN A 57 -9.85 -6.40 -11.01
C ASN A 57 -10.91 -6.28 -9.89
N ASP A 58 -10.76 -7.04 -8.81
CA ASP A 58 -11.72 -7.11 -7.70
C ASP A 58 -11.53 -5.90 -6.75
N LYS A 59 -12.07 -4.74 -7.15
CA LYS A 59 -11.98 -3.46 -6.42
C LYS A 59 -12.51 -3.56 -4.99
N ALA A 60 -13.60 -4.32 -4.79
CA ALA A 60 -14.21 -4.51 -3.47
C ALA A 60 -13.28 -5.26 -2.49
N LYS A 61 -12.55 -6.29 -2.96
CA LYS A 61 -11.57 -7.00 -2.12
C LYS A 61 -10.34 -6.13 -1.85
N LEU A 62 -9.87 -5.37 -2.86
CA LEU A 62 -8.76 -4.44 -2.66
C LEU A 62 -9.11 -3.36 -1.64
N GLU A 63 -10.34 -2.85 -1.63
CA GLU A 63 -10.75 -1.84 -0.65
C GLU A 63 -10.75 -2.41 0.79
N ILE A 64 -11.19 -3.65 0.97
CA ILE A 64 -11.11 -4.36 2.25
C ILE A 64 -9.64 -4.59 2.64
N TRP A 65 -8.80 -5.01 1.70
CA TRP A 65 -7.38 -5.32 1.96
C TRP A 65 -6.50 -4.07 2.13
N ARG A 66 -6.87 -2.93 1.55
CA ARG A 66 -6.25 -1.61 1.81
C ARG A 66 -6.52 -1.16 3.24
N ASN A 67 -7.65 -1.56 3.82
CA ASN A 67 -7.99 -1.24 5.20
C ASN A 67 -7.24 -2.16 6.17
N ASN A 68 -6.18 -1.65 6.79
CA ASN A 68 -5.40 -2.35 7.81
C ASN A 68 -6.20 -2.85 9.03
N ARG A 69 -7.44 -2.39 9.25
CA ARG A 69 -8.32 -2.87 10.34
C ARG A 69 -9.31 -3.95 9.90
N LYS A 70 -9.54 -4.15 8.61
CA LYS A 70 -10.49 -5.14 8.06
C LYS A 70 -9.86 -6.12 7.07
N GLY A 71 -8.63 -5.85 6.65
CA GLY A 71 -7.88 -6.63 5.70
C GLY A 71 -7.27 -7.88 6.33
N ILE A 72 -6.05 -8.22 5.93
CA ILE A 72 -5.40 -9.47 6.35
C ILE A 72 -4.94 -9.31 7.81
N GLN A 73 -5.57 -10.09 8.69
CA GLN A 73 -5.21 -10.18 10.10
C GLN A 73 -4.74 -11.59 10.41
N TYR A 74 -3.53 -11.70 10.94
CA TYR A 74 -3.02 -12.95 11.49
C TYR A 74 -2.80 -12.76 12.98
N LYS A 75 -3.55 -13.52 13.77
CA LYS A 75 -3.40 -13.55 15.23
C LYS A 75 -2.51 -14.73 15.59
N ASP A 76 -1.30 -14.45 16.04
CA ASP A 76 -0.44 -15.50 16.57
C ASP A 76 -0.97 -15.93 17.94
N LYS A 77 -1.31 -17.21 18.08
CA LYS A 77 -1.87 -17.77 19.32
C LYS A 77 -0.84 -17.87 20.44
N THR A 78 0.45 -17.88 20.09
CA THR A 78 1.55 -18.14 21.02
C THR A 78 2.04 -16.86 21.70
N SER A 79 2.16 -15.77 20.93
CA SER A 79 2.71 -14.50 21.41
C SER A 79 1.66 -13.42 21.71
N GLY A 80 0.39 -13.65 21.36
CA GLY A 80 -0.68 -12.66 21.50
C GLY A 80 -0.58 -11.49 20.52
N ILE A 81 0.31 -11.57 19.53
CA ILE A 81 0.55 -10.52 18.54
C ILE A 81 -0.48 -10.60 17.43
N ILE A 82 -1.02 -9.44 17.03
CA ILE A 82 -1.89 -9.31 15.86
C ILE A 82 -1.08 -8.65 14.74
N LEU A 83 -0.75 -9.44 13.72
CA LEU A 83 -0.16 -8.95 12.49
C LEU A 83 -1.28 -8.45 11.59
N MET A 84 -1.25 -7.16 11.27
CA MET A 84 -2.21 -6.55 10.36
C MET A 84 -1.47 -6.07 9.11
N GLY A 85 -1.87 -6.59 7.96
CA GLY A 85 -1.34 -6.19 6.65
C GLY A 85 -2.32 -5.29 5.91
N ALA A 86 -1.81 -4.23 5.31
CA ALA A 86 -2.50 -3.55 4.22
C ALA A 86 -1.90 -4.02 2.89
N VAL A 87 -2.75 -4.46 1.98
CA VAL A 87 -2.35 -4.76 0.60
C VAL A 87 -2.83 -3.61 -0.27
N ASP A 88 -1.89 -2.91 -0.92
CA ASP A 88 -2.24 -1.74 -1.73
C ASP A 88 -2.72 -2.17 -3.13
N ASN A 89 -1.90 -2.96 -3.83
CA ASN A 89 -2.17 -3.47 -5.17
C ASN A 89 -1.62 -4.89 -5.36
N LEU A 90 -2.26 -5.62 -6.28
CA LEU A 90 -1.94 -7.00 -6.62
C LEU A 90 -1.72 -7.14 -8.12
N LEU A 91 -0.61 -7.77 -8.46
CA LEU A 91 -0.30 -8.17 -9.82
C LEU A 91 -0.44 -9.69 -9.90
N THR A 92 -1.33 -10.14 -10.77
CA THR A 92 -1.59 -11.56 -10.99
C THR A 92 -0.95 -11.99 -12.31
N ARG A 93 -0.18 -13.08 -12.28
CA ARG A 93 0.30 -13.80 -13.46
C ARG A 93 -0.19 -15.24 -13.36
N LYS A 94 -0.38 -15.91 -14.50
CA LYS A 94 -0.93 -17.28 -14.63
C LYS A 94 -0.49 -18.31 -13.57
N SER A 95 0.69 -18.16 -12.97
CA SER A 95 1.19 -19.03 -11.89
C SER A 95 1.77 -18.30 -10.67
N ASN A 96 1.97 -16.97 -10.72
CA ASN A 96 2.66 -16.21 -9.68
C ASN A 96 1.86 -14.94 -9.33
N ILE A 97 1.67 -14.69 -8.04
CA ILE A 97 1.04 -13.46 -7.53
C ILE A 97 2.13 -12.60 -6.90
N SER A 98 2.37 -11.42 -7.46
CA SER A 98 3.25 -10.41 -6.87
C SER A 98 2.42 -9.46 -6.03
N ILE A 99 2.68 -9.45 -4.73
CA ILE A 99 1.91 -8.71 -3.74
C ILE A 99 2.76 -7.57 -3.21
N ASN A 100 2.30 -6.33 -3.37
CA ASN A 100 2.87 -5.21 -2.64
C ASN A 100 2.16 -5.11 -1.28
N MET A 101 2.82 -5.60 -0.23
CA MET A 101 2.29 -5.59 1.14
C MET A 101 2.97 -4.53 1.98
N ARG A 102 2.17 -3.73 2.67
CA ARG A 102 2.64 -2.91 3.79
C ARG A 102 2.17 -3.56 5.09
N THR A 103 3.08 -4.23 5.79
CA THR A 103 2.80 -4.84 7.09
C THR A 103 2.96 -3.82 8.22
N LYS A 104 1.97 -3.74 9.12
CA LYS A 104 2.08 -3.02 10.39
C LYS A 104 1.83 -4.01 11.52
N THR A 105 2.86 -4.27 12.32
CA THR A 105 2.76 -5.13 13.48
C THR A 105 2.19 -4.34 14.66
N PHE A 106 1.13 -4.85 15.28
CA PHE A 106 0.61 -4.30 16.53
C PHE A 106 0.77 -5.35 17.62
N LYS A 107 1.46 -4.96 18.69
CA LYS A 107 1.51 -5.74 19.92
C LYS A 107 0.38 -5.23 20.81
N THR A 108 -0.64 -6.06 21.00
CA THR A 108 -1.66 -5.86 22.04
C THR A 108 -1.12 -6.22 23.40
#